data_AF-X0V8K5-F1
#
_entry.id   AF-X0V8K5-F1
#
_cell.length_a   1.000
_cell.length_b   1.000
_cell.length_c   1.000
_cell.angle_alpha   90.00
_cell.angle_beta   90.00
_cell.angle_gamma   90.00
#
_symmetry.space_group_name_H-M   'P 1'
#
loop_
_entity.id
_entity.type
_entity.pdbx_description
1 polymer ?
#
loop_
_entity_poly.entity_id
_entity_poly.type
_entity_poly.pdbx_seq_one_letter_code
_entity_poly.pdbx_strand_id
1 'polypeptide(L)'
;RSNLNDDQKRKIDTEYLWRKFLDPSYTTHEEKKQLEKEREREAAVKKKKRDKKRVESERLNKIREEEQKKRDAKLQKEQDKREADIRVEEMYKQWTKEKEEKSEKERTKRAEEAEKERTKRAEEAEKERTKREEEEINNHDDMTVITRLRVEFNLLLSKGSSKKHCKHKLLLKYHPDKNRENDKWANTMTLHILKLFQY
;
A
#
# COMPACT_ATOMS: atom_id res chain seq x y z
N ARG A 1 -38.69 -18.65 -112.67
CA ARG A 1 -38.03 -17.96 -111.54
C ARG A 1 -38.20 -16.47 -111.79
N SER A 2 -39.09 -15.83 -111.05
CA SER A 2 -39.61 -14.47 -111.27
C SER A 2 -38.59 -13.39 -110.87
N ASN A 3 -38.46 -12.35 -111.70
CA ASN A 3 -37.70 -11.13 -111.41
C ASN A 3 -38.43 -10.30 -110.34
N LEU A 4 -38.22 -10.60 -109.06
CA LEU A 4 -38.73 -9.80 -107.94
C LEU A 4 -37.84 -8.57 -107.75
N ASN A 5 -38.46 -7.40 -107.57
CA ASN A 5 -37.77 -6.17 -107.15
C ASN A 5 -37.26 -6.31 -105.70
N ASP A 6 -36.24 -5.55 -105.31
CA ASP A 6 -35.60 -5.66 -103.99
C ASP A 6 -36.56 -5.39 -102.83
N ASP A 7 -37.58 -4.55 -103.03
CA ASP A 7 -38.65 -4.36 -102.05
C ASP A 7 -39.56 -5.58 -101.88
N GLN A 8 -39.78 -6.33 -102.97
CA GLN A 8 -40.54 -7.58 -102.90
C GLN A 8 -39.72 -8.68 -102.24
N LYS A 9 -38.40 -8.73 -102.47
CA LYS A 9 -37.49 -9.63 -101.75
C LYS A 9 -37.50 -9.32 -100.25
N ARG A 10 -37.34 -8.04 -99.87
CA ARG A 10 -37.38 -7.61 -98.46
C ARG A 10 -38.70 -7.95 -97.79
N LYS A 11 -39.83 -7.76 -98.47
CA LYS A 11 -41.16 -8.15 -97.94
C LYS A 11 -41.26 -9.65 -97.70
N ILE A 12 -40.76 -10.48 -98.62
CA ILE A 12 -40.77 -11.94 -98.46
C ILE A 12 -39.85 -12.37 -97.31
N ASP A 13 -38.66 -11.77 -97.19
CA ASP A 13 -37.72 -12.09 -96.10
C ASP A 13 -38.26 -11.65 -94.73
N THR A 14 -38.89 -10.49 -94.64
CA THR A 14 -39.57 -10.06 -93.41
C THR A 14 -40.78 -10.91 -93.11
N GLU A 15 -41.61 -11.24 -94.10
CA GLU A 15 -42.77 -12.13 -93.91
C GLU A 15 -42.32 -13.53 -93.45
N TYR A 16 -41.22 -14.04 -93.98
CA TYR A 16 -40.60 -15.30 -93.56
C TYR A 16 -40.14 -15.24 -92.09
N LEU A 17 -39.53 -14.13 -91.66
CA LEU A 17 -39.15 -13.90 -90.27
C LEU A 17 -40.37 -13.79 -89.35
N TRP A 18 -41.42 -13.08 -89.76
CA TRP A 18 -42.67 -12.95 -89.00
C TRP A 18 -43.39 -14.29 -88.86
N ARG A 19 -43.44 -15.11 -89.92
CA ARG A 19 -44.01 -16.46 -89.87
C ARG A 19 -43.21 -17.38 -88.96
N LYS A 20 -41.87 -17.31 -88.95
CA LYS A 20 -41.01 -18.03 -87.99
C LYS A 20 -41.24 -17.61 -86.54
N PHE A 21 -41.57 -16.34 -86.31
CA PHE A 21 -41.83 -15.80 -84.98
C PHE A 21 -43.23 -16.13 -84.47
N LEU A 22 -44.25 -16.07 -85.34
CA LEU A 22 -45.66 -16.27 -85.00
C LEU A 22 -46.09 -17.75 -85.01
N ASP A 23 -45.45 -18.60 -85.84
CA ASP A 23 -45.76 -20.02 -85.94
C ASP A 23 -44.52 -20.90 -85.71
N PRO A 24 -44.44 -21.58 -84.56
CA PRO A 24 -43.35 -22.50 -84.23
C PRO A 24 -43.23 -23.69 -85.20
N SER A 25 -44.25 -24.00 -85.99
CA SER A 25 -44.19 -25.07 -87.01
C SER A 25 -43.44 -24.65 -88.28
N TYR A 26 -43.21 -23.34 -88.47
CA TYR A 26 -42.53 -22.75 -89.63
C TYR A 26 -40.99 -22.83 -89.55
N THR A 27 -40.44 -23.37 -88.46
CA THR A 27 -39.01 -23.65 -88.29
C THR A 27 -38.75 -25.14 -88.49
N THR A 28 -37.70 -25.47 -89.25
CA THR A 28 -37.34 -26.87 -89.53
C THR A 28 -36.80 -27.55 -88.26
N HIS A 29 -36.86 -28.88 -88.22
CA HIS A 29 -36.34 -29.63 -87.08
C HIS A 29 -34.82 -29.37 -86.86
N GLU A 30 -34.06 -29.13 -87.93
CA GLU A 30 -32.64 -28.77 -87.84
C GLU A 30 -32.42 -27.38 -87.25
N GLU A 31 -33.22 -26.39 -87.64
CA GLU A 31 -33.16 -25.03 -87.06
C GLU A 31 -33.54 -25.05 -85.57
N LYS A 32 -34.57 -25.82 -85.18
CA LYS A 32 -34.94 -26.01 -83.77
C LYS A 32 -33.78 -26.61 -82.96
N LYS A 33 -33.10 -27.62 -83.52
CA LYS A 33 -31.95 -28.28 -82.87
C LYS A 33 -30.73 -27.36 -82.75
N GLN A 34 -30.52 -26.46 -83.70
CA GLN A 34 -29.46 -25.45 -83.62
C GLN A 34 -29.76 -24.38 -82.57
N LEU A 35 -31.00 -23.87 -82.54
CA LEU A 35 -31.47 -22.92 -81.52
C LEU A 35 -31.39 -23.49 -80.11
N GLU A 36 -31.71 -24.77 -79.93
CA GLU A 36 -31.61 -25.45 -78.64
C GLU A 36 -30.15 -25.58 -78.18
N LYS A 37 -29.23 -25.98 -79.08
CA LYS A 37 -27.78 -25.98 -78.80
C LYS A 37 -27.25 -24.59 -78.46
N GLU A 38 -27.75 -23.55 -79.12
CA GLU A 38 -27.33 -22.18 -78.85
C GLU A 38 -27.84 -21.70 -77.48
N ARG A 39 -29.09 -22.01 -77.12
CA ARG A 39 -29.65 -21.78 -75.78
C ARG A 39 -28.87 -22.53 -74.70
N GLU A 40 -28.49 -23.78 -74.94
CA GLU A 40 -27.65 -24.57 -74.02
C GLU A 40 -26.26 -23.94 -73.83
N ARG A 41 -25.62 -23.49 -74.91
CA ARG A 41 -24.34 -22.76 -74.85
C ARG A 41 -24.48 -21.46 -74.07
N GLU A 42 -25.54 -20.70 -74.31
CA GLU A 42 -25.80 -19.44 -73.63
C GLU A 42 -26.07 -19.66 -72.13
N ALA A 43 -26.85 -20.69 -71.79
CA ALA A 43 -27.09 -21.12 -70.41
C ALA A 43 -25.79 -21.56 -69.73
N ALA A 44 -24.93 -22.32 -70.42
CA ALA A 44 -23.62 -22.74 -69.90
C ALA A 44 -22.68 -21.54 -69.66
N VAL A 45 -22.68 -20.54 -70.54
CA VAL A 45 -21.90 -19.29 -70.36
C VAL A 45 -22.44 -18.49 -69.18
N LYS A 46 -23.76 -18.35 -69.04
CA LYS A 46 -24.40 -17.68 -67.90
C LYS A 46 -24.09 -18.40 -66.58
N LYS A 47 -24.13 -19.73 -66.56
CA LYS A 47 -23.76 -20.55 -65.40
C LYS A 47 -22.28 -20.35 -65.02
N LYS A 48 -21.36 -20.46 -65.99
CA LYS A 48 -19.91 -20.20 -65.75
C LYS A 48 -19.65 -18.79 -65.21
N LYS A 49 -20.36 -17.77 -65.70
CA LYS A 49 -20.25 -16.39 -65.16
C LYS A 49 -20.74 -16.30 -63.72
N ARG A 50 -21.85 -16.96 -63.38
CA ARG A 50 -22.38 -17.02 -61.99
C ARG A 50 -21.40 -17.74 -61.06
N ASP A 51 -20.87 -18.88 -61.50
CA ASP A 51 -19.92 -19.66 -60.71
C ASP A 51 -18.62 -18.89 -60.45
N LYS A 52 -18.08 -18.21 -61.47
CA LYS A 52 -16.92 -17.31 -61.31
C LYS A 52 -17.18 -16.20 -60.29
N LYS A 53 -18.33 -15.51 -60.39
CA LYS A 53 -18.72 -14.46 -59.43
C LYS A 53 -18.86 -15.00 -58.01
N ARG A 54 -19.43 -16.19 -57.85
CA ARG A 54 -19.58 -16.85 -56.55
C ARG A 54 -18.21 -17.15 -55.92
N VAL A 55 -17.31 -17.79 -56.67
CA VAL A 55 -15.96 -18.11 -56.20
C VAL A 55 -15.17 -16.84 -55.84
N GLU A 56 -15.31 -15.77 -56.62
CA GLU A 56 -14.68 -14.49 -56.32
C GLU A 56 -15.24 -13.86 -55.04
N SER A 57 -16.57 -13.89 -54.85
CA SER A 57 -17.20 -13.39 -53.62
C SER A 57 -16.81 -14.20 -52.38
N GLU A 58 -16.69 -15.53 -52.49
CA GLU A 58 -16.24 -16.40 -51.40
C GLU A 58 -14.77 -16.11 -51.03
N ARG A 59 -13.91 -15.84 -52.02
CA ARG A 59 -12.51 -15.41 -51.77
C ARG A 59 -12.45 -14.06 -51.07
N LEU A 60 -13.22 -13.07 -51.53
CA LEU A 60 -13.27 -11.74 -50.90
C LEU A 60 -13.80 -11.81 -49.46
N ASN A 61 -14.82 -12.63 -49.20
CA ASN A 61 -15.33 -12.83 -47.85
C ASN A 61 -14.29 -13.47 -46.94
N LYS A 62 -13.55 -14.50 -47.41
CA LYS A 62 -12.45 -15.08 -46.64
C LYS A 62 -11.37 -14.05 -46.28
N ILE A 63 -11.00 -13.18 -47.21
CA ILE A 63 -10.02 -12.10 -46.95
C ILE A 63 -10.56 -11.15 -45.88
N ARG A 64 -11.83 -10.74 -45.96
CA ARG A 64 -12.44 -9.87 -44.93
C ARG A 64 -12.49 -10.54 -43.56
N GLU A 65 -12.86 -11.83 -43.49
CA GLU A 65 -12.88 -12.57 -42.23
C GLU A 65 -11.49 -12.70 -41.61
N GLU A 66 -10.45 -12.96 -42.41
CA GLU A 66 -9.07 -12.99 -41.93
C GLU A 66 -8.58 -11.63 -41.45
N GLU A 67 -8.91 -10.56 -42.17
CA GLU A 67 -8.60 -9.19 -41.74
C GLU A 67 -9.30 -8.84 -40.43
N GLN A 68 -10.58 -9.19 -40.29
CA GLN A 68 -11.35 -8.96 -39.08
C GLN A 68 -10.74 -9.70 -37.91
N LYS A 69 -10.44 -11.00 -38.06
CA LYS A 69 -9.72 -11.79 -37.04
C LYS A 69 -8.39 -11.18 -36.63
N LYS A 70 -7.63 -10.64 -37.59
CA LYS A 70 -6.36 -9.96 -37.29
C LYS A 70 -6.57 -8.66 -36.50
N ARG A 71 -7.63 -7.90 -36.79
CA ARG A 71 -7.98 -6.68 -36.04
C ARG A 71 -8.42 -7.04 -34.62
N ASP A 72 -9.30 -8.01 -34.47
CA ASP A 72 -9.82 -8.46 -33.18
C ASP A 72 -8.68 -9.02 -32.31
N ALA A 73 -7.77 -9.82 -32.89
CA ALA A 73 -6.60 -10.32 -32.17
C ALA A 73 -5.62 -9.21 -31.75
N LYS A 74 -5.51 -8.13 -32.52
CA LYS A 74 -4.69 -6.96 -32.13
C LYS A 74 -5.35 -6.20 -30.98
N LEU A 75 -6.66 -5.98 -31.05
CA LEU A 75 -7.43 -5.33 -29.99
C LEU A 75 -7.35 -6.12 -28.68
N GLN A 76 -7.49 -7.44 -28.74
CA GLN A 76 -7.36 -8.31 -27.58
C GLN A 76 -5.96 -8.19 -26.95
N LYS A 77 -4.91 -8.30 -27.76
CA LYS A 77 -3.52 -8.13 -27.26
C LYS A 77 -3.28 -6.76 -26.63
N GLU A 78 -3.89 -5.70 -27.17
CA GLU A 78 -3.77 -4.37 -26.60
C GLU A 78 -4.52 -4.26 -25.25
N GLN A 79 -5.70 -4.85 -25.14
CA GLN A 79 -6.45 -4.93 -23.89
C GLN A 79 -5.67 -5.72 -22.83
N ASP A 80 -5.17 -6.91 -23.18
CA ASP A 80 -4.38 -7.75 -22.29
C ASP A 80 -3.14 -7.00 -21.78
N LYS A 81 -2.48 -6.22 -22.66
CA LYS A 81 -1.33 -5.38 -22.28
C LYS A 81 -1.73 -4.27 -21.31
N ARG A 82 -2.83 -3.55 -21.57
CA ARG A 82 -3.33 -2.51 -20.67
C ARG A 82 -3.70 -3.07 -19.31
N GLU A 83 -4.35 -4.23 -19.25
CA GLU A 83 -4.66 -4.90 -18.00
C GLU A 83 -3.40 -5.31 -17.23
N ALA A 84 -2.38 -5.82 -17.93
CA ALA A 84 -1.10 -6.14 -17.31
C ALA A 84 -0.43 -4.88 -16.72
N ASP A 85 -0.44 -3.78 -17.47
CA ASP A 85 0.11 -2.50 -17.00
C ASP A 85 -0.65 -1.99 -15.75
N ILE A 86 -1.98 -2.07 -15.75
CA ILE A 86 -2.82 -1.71 -14.57
C ILE A 86 -2.46 -2.57 -13.35
N ARG A 87 -2.33 -3.89 -13.52
CA ARG A 87 -1.97 -4.81 -12.42
C ARG A 87 -0.59 -4.48 -11.83
N VAL A 88 0.37 -4.12 -12.68
CA VAL A 88 1.70 -3.70 -12.23
C VAL A 88 1.61 -2.39 -11.44
N GLU A 89 0.83 -1.41 -11.92
CA GLU A 89 0.62 -0.15 -11.22
C GLU A 89 -0.07 -0.34 -9.85
N GLU A 90 -1.07 -1.22 -9.78
CA GLU A 90 -1.75 -1.58 -8.54
C GLU A 90 -0.82 -2.26 -7.54
N MET A 91 0.00 -3.22 -7.98
CA MET A 91 1.02 -3.81 -7.11
C MET A 91 1.99 -2.76 -6.59
N TYR A 92 2.45 -1.84 -7.43
CA TYR A 92 3.36 -0.79 -7.00
C TYR A 92 2.72 0.10 -5.93
N LYS A 93 1.46 0.50 -6.12
CA LYS A 93 0.68 1.26 -5.12
C LYS A 93 0.51 0.50 -3.80
N GLN A 94 0.28 -0.80 -3.85
CA GLN A 94 0.20 -1.63 -2.64
C GLN A 94 1.55 -1.69 -1.92
N TRP A 95 2.63 -1.93 -2.67
CA TRP A 95 3.98 -1.99 -2.12
C TRP A 95 4.40 -0.66 -1.47
N THR A 96 4.09 0.48 -2.09
CA THR A 96 4.38 1.80 -1.50
C THR A 96 3.58 2.03 -0.21
N LYS A 97 2.29 1.68 -0.19
CA LYS A 97 1.46 1.77 1.02
C LYS A 97 1.99 0.90 2.15
N GLU A 98 2.37 -0.35 1.87
CA GLU A 98 2.93 -1.25 2.87
C GLU A 98 4.26 -0.71 3.43
N LYS A 99 5.09 -0.10 2.57
CA LYS A 99 6.35 0.51 2.99
C LYS A 99 6.13 1.73 3.89
N GLU A 100 5.17 2.58 3.55
CA GLU A 100 4.75 3.73 4.38
C GLU A 100 4.20 3.25 5.74
N GLU A 101 3.31 2.27 5.74
CA GLU A 101 2.72 1.72 6.97
C GLU A 101 3.80 1.09 7.89
N LYS A 102 4.77 0.36 7.31
CA LYS A 102 5.90 -0.17 8.07
C LYS A 102 6.76 0.95 8.68
N SER A 103 7.05 1.99 7.90
CA SER A 103 7.82 3.14 8.36
C SER A 103 7.09 3.90 9.48
N GLU A 104 5.77 4.04 9.40
CA GLU A 104 4.95 4.69 10.41
C GLU A 104 4.92 3.86 11.70
N LYS A 105 4.71 2.54 11.60
CA LYS A 105 4.78 1.62 12.76
C LYS A 105 6.14 1.64 13.45
N GLU A 106 7.23 1.78 12.70
CA GLU A 106 8.56 1.87 13.30
C GLU A 106 8.78 3.22 14.00
N ARG A 107 8.29 4.32 13.41
CA ARG A 107 8.34 5.65 14.04
C ARG A 107 7.55 5.69 15.35
N THR A 108 6.34 5.14 15.38
CA THR A 108 5.51 5.12 16.60
C THR A 108 6.15 4.27 17.69
N LYS A 109 6.70 3.09 17.37
CA LYS A 109 7.44 2.27 18.33
C LYS A 109 8.64 3.00 18.93
N ARG A 110 9.45 3.66 18.09
CA ARG A 110 10.60 4.45 18.58
C ARG A 110 10.17 5.61 19.46
N ALA A 111 9.06 6.28 19.13
CA ALA A 111 8.51 7.35 19.95
C ALA A 111 8.04 6.83 21.32
N GLU A 112 7.32 5.71 21.35
CA GLU A 112 6.85 5.06 22.58
C GLU A 112 8.02 4.58 23.46
N GLU A 113 9.06 3.99 22.86
CA GLU A 113 10.28 3.60 23.58
C GLU A 113 11.03 4.81 24.15
N ALA A 114 11.16 5.89 23.37
CA ALA A 114 11.79 7.12 23.85
C ALA A 114 11.00 7.79 24.99
N GLU A 115 9.67 7.73 24.95
CA GLU A 115 8.82 8.22 26.04
C GLU A 115 9.00 7.37 27.31
N LYS A 116 8.98 6.03 27.18
CA LYS A 116 9.25 5.12 28.30
C LYS A 116 10.64 5.31 28.91
N GLU A 117 11.65 5.63 28.10
CA GLU A 117 12.99 5.91 28.60
C GLU A 117 13.05 7.27 29.31
N ARG A 118 12.35 8.29 28.79
CA ARG A 118 12.24 9.60 29.43
C ARG A 118 11.54 9.52 30.77
N THR A 119 10.44 8.78 30.88
CA THR A 119 9.72 8.60 32.15
C THR A 119 10.58 7.88 33.17
N LYS A 120 11.26 6.79 32.79
CA LYS A 120 12.20 6.09 33.68
C LYS A 120 13.32 6.99 34.19
N ARG A 121 13.95 7.77 33.31
CA ARG A 121 14.99 8.73 33.71
C ARG A 121 14.46 9.82 34.63
N ALA A 122 13.23 10.30 34.40
CA ALA A 122 12.60 11.29 35.26
C ALA A 122 12.32 10.72 36.66
N GLU A 123 11.78 9.51 36.76
CA GLU A 123 11.54 8.82 38.04
C GLU A 123 12.84 8.54 38.80
N GLU A 124 13.91 8.13 38.11
CA GLU A 124 15.23 7.94 38.71
C GLU A 124 15.82 9.26 39.22
N ALA A 125 15.72 10.33 38.44
CA ALA A 125 16.18 11.66 38.84
C ALA A 125 15.39 12.21 40.03
N GLU A 126 14.08 11.95 40.10
CA GLU A 126 13.24 12.32 41.22
C GLU A 126 13.64 11.55 42.50
N LYS A 127 13.81 10.23 42.40
CA LYS A 127 14.31 9.40 43.52
C LYS A 127 15.68 9.84 44.01
N GLU A 128 16.57 10.26 43.11
CA GLU A 128 17.89 10.75 43.50
C GLU A 128 17.80 12.11 44.20
N ARG A 129 16.91 13.00 43.75
CA ARG A 129 16.67 14.29 44.41
C ARG A 129 16.11 14.11 45.82
N THR A 130 15.07 13.28 45.98
CA THR A 130 14.48 13.04 47.30
C THR A 130 15.50 12.45 48.27
N LYS A 131 16.34 11.52 47.80
CA LYS A 131 17.42 10.96 48.62
C LYS A 131 18.44 12.02 49.05
N ARG A 132 18.84 12.93 48.15
CA ARG A 132 19.77 14.03 48.48
C ARG A 132 19.14 15.01 49.48
N GLU A 133 17.87 15.35 49.30
CA GLU A 133 17.13 16.21 50.24
C GLU A 133 17.04 15.57 51.64
N GLU A 134 16.77 14.27 51.72
CA GLU A 134 16.78 13.53 52.99
C GLU A 134 18.18 13.51 53.65
N GLU A 135 19.24 13.33 52.86
CA GLU A 135 20.63 13.40 53.35
C GLU A 135 20.98 14.82 53.85
N GLU A 136 20.54 15.87 53.15
CA GLU A 136 20.75 17.27 53.56
C GLU A 136 20.02 17.61 54.86
N ILE A 137 18.76 17.17 55.01
CA ILE A 137 17.97 17.37 56.25
C ILE A 137 18.65 16.65 57.42
N ASN A 138 19.03 15.39 57.25
CA ASN A 138 19.71 14.63 58.31
C ASN A 138 21.05 15.27 58.71
N ASN A 139 21.84 15.76 57.74
CA ASN A 139 23.09 16.46 58.02
C ASN A 139 22.88 17.79 58.75
N HIS A 140 21.81 18.53 58.43
CA HIS A 140 21.46 19.77 59.13
C HIS A 140 21.09 19.49 60.59
N ASP A 141 20.25 18.48 60.83
CA ASP A 141 19.85 18.08 62.17
C ASP A 141 21.07 17.65 63.01
N ASP A 142 21.98 16.87 62.43
CA ASP A 142 23.24 16.50 63.10
C ASP A 142 24.09 17.73 63.46
N MET A 143 24.20 18.72 62.56
CA MET A 143 24.94 19.95 62.83
C MET A 143 24.31 20.80 63.94
N THR A 144 22.98 20.90 64.01
CA THR A 144 22.30 21.62 65.10
C THR A 144 22.53 20.94 66.45
N VAL A 145 22.46 19.61 66.49
CA VAL A 145 22.74 18.78 67.67
C VAL A 145 24.18 18.95 68.15
N ILE A 146 25.15 18.84 67.23
CA ILE A 146 26.57 19.03 67.52
C ILE A 146 26.84 20.43 68.08
N THR A 147 26.24 21.46 67.47
CA THR A 147 26.39 22.86 67.91
C THR A 147 25.85 23.04 69.32
N ARG A 148 24.65 22.51 69.61
CA ARG A 148 24.06 22.55 70.95
C ARG A 148 24.95 21.87 71.99
N LEU A 149 25.46 20.69 71.69
CA LEU A 149 26.35 19.95 72.59
C LEU A 149 27.65 20.71 72.88
N ARG A 150 28.24 21.37 71.87
CA ARG A 150 29.43 22.22 72.04
C ARG A 150 29.16 23.42 72.95
N VAL A 151 28.04 24.10 72.75
CA VAL A 151 27.65 25.25 73.60
C VAL A 151 27.45 24.80 75.05
N GLU A 152 26.71 23.72 75.28
CA GLU A 152 26.48 23.19 76.64
C GLU A 152 27.79 22.72 77.30
N PHE A 153 28.67 22.06 76.54
CA PHE A 153 29.97 21.62 77.04
C PHE A 153 30.87 22.80 77.43
N ASN A 154 30.97 23.82 76.57
CA ASN A 154 31.76 25.02 76.84
C ASN A 154 31.24 25.81 78.05
N LEU A 155 29.92 25.83 78.25
CA LEU A 155 29.31 26.44 79.42
C LEU A 155 29.62 25.67 80.71
N LEU A 156 29.73 24.34 80.65
CA LEU A 156 30.19 23.55 81.81
C LEU A 156 31.68 23.78 82.10
N LEU A 157 32.50 23.93 81.05
CA LEU A 157 33.92 24.26 81.19
C LEU A 157 34.12 25.64 81.82
N SER A 158 33.38 26.67 81.36
CA SER A 158 33.49 28.03 81.89
C SER A 158 33.04 28.13 83.36
N LYS A 159 32.14 27.23 83.79
CA LYS A 159 31.77 27.02 85.21
C LYS A 159 32.83 26.29 86.04
N GLY A 160 34.00 26.01 85.48
CA GLY A 160 35.13 25.40 86.18
C GLY A 160 35.10 23.86 86.26
N SER A 161 34.23 23.18 85.51
CA SER A 161 34.27 21.72 85.45
C SER A 161 35.41 21.23 84.55
N SER A 162 36.06 20.11 84.89
CA SER A 162 37.06 19.49 84.01
C SER A 162 36.41 18.85 82.78
N LYS A 163 37.16 18.70 81.68
CA LYS A 163 36.65 18.09 80.43
C LYS A 163 35.99 16.72 80.66
N LYS A 164 36.61 15.86 81.46
CA LYS A 164 36.08 14.54 81.83
C LYS A 164 34.75 14.66 82.58
N HIS A 165 34.64 15.63 83.48
CA HIS A 165 33.41 15.88 84.25
C HIS A 165 32.29 16.47 83.39
N CYS A 166 32.62 17.40 82.50
CA CYS A 166 31.66 17.96 81.53
C CYS A 166 31.07 16.86 80.64
N LYS A 167 31.94 16.00 80.07
CA LYS A 167 31.51 14.87 79.25
C LYS A 167 30.60 13.92 80.03
N HIS A 168 31.00 13.55 81.25
CA HIS A 168 30.21 12.68 82.11
C HIS A 168 28.83 13.27 82.45
N LYS A 169 28.77 14.57 82.77
CA LYS A 169 27.50 15.28 83.00
C LYS A 169 26.59 15.26 81.78
N LEU A 170 27.12 15.51 80.59
CA LEU A 170 26.34 15.46 79.35
C LEU A 170 25.85 14.03 79.06
N LEU A 171 26.71 13.01 79.21
CA LEU A 171 26.31 11.61 79.04
C LEU A 171 25.21 11.21 80.02
N LEU A 172 25.28 11.65 81.27
CA LEU A 172 24.22 11.39 82.25
C LEU A 172 22.93 12.14 81.94
N LYS A 173 23.01 13.37 81.43
CA LYS A 173 21.85 14.19 81.06
C LYS A 173 21.10 13.61 79.87
N TYR A 174 21.84 13.12 78.87
CA TYR A 174 21.30 12.59 77.62
C TYR A 174 21.24 11.07 77.56
N HIS A 175 21.47 10.37 78.68
CA HIS A 175 21.45 8.91 78.70
C HIS A 175 20.07 8.36 78.28
N PRO A 176 20.02 7.32 77.43
CA PRO A 176 18.76 6.66 77.02
C PRO A 176 17.91 6.22 78.21
N ASP A 177 18.53 5.60 79.22
CA ASP A 177 17.81 5.15 80.43
C ASP A 177 17.06 6.26 81.18
N LYS A 178 17.53 7.52 81.09
CA LYS A 178 16.91 8.67 81.75
C LYS A 178 15.92 9.42 80.87
N ASN A 179 15.94 9.20 79.56
CA ASN A 179 15.10 9.90 78.57
C ASN A 179 14.29 8.91 77.72
N ARG A 180 13.62 7.95 78.38
CA ARG A 180 12.88 6.87 77.71
C ARG A 180 11.76 7.35 76.79
N GLU A 181 11.18 8.52 77.07
CA GLU A 181 10.13 9.13 76.23
C GLU A 181 10.64 9.57 74.86
N ASN A 182 11.94 9.83 74.72
CA ASN A 182 12.56 10.25 73.46
C ASN A 182 13.89 9.52 73.23
N ASP A 183 13.81 8.18 73.25
CA ASP A 183 14.94 7.27 73.21
C ASP A 183 15.82 7.48 71.95
N LYS A 184 15.21 7.70 70.78
CA LYS A 184 15.95 7.97 69.54
C LYS A 184 16.84 9.21 69.66
N TRP A 185 16.29 10.31 70.18
CA TRP A 185 17.04 11.56 70.35
C TRP A 185 18.13 11.44 71.42
N ALA A 186 17.84 10.76 72.53
CA ALA A 186 18.82 10.48 73.59
C ALA A 186 20.00 9.64 73.07
N ASN A 187 19.72 8.63 72.25
CA ASN A 187 20.74 7.82 71.58
C ASN A 187 21.60 8.66 70.62
N THR A 188 20.99 9.50 69.76
CA THR A 188 21.73 10.40 68.85
C THR A 188 22.63 11.37 69.61
N MET A 189 22.11 12.01 70.66
CA MET A 189 22.88 12.91 71.53
C MET A 189 24.06 12.20 72.19
N THR A 190 23.82 11.01 72.75
CA THR A 190 24.86 10.20 73.41
C THR A 190 25.97 9.81 72.43
N LEU A 191 25.61 9.34 71.22
CA LEU A 191 26.57 9.00 70.17
C LEU A 191 27.41 10.21 69.75
N HIS A 192 26.81 11.37 69.55
CA HIS A 192 27.54 12.61 69.22
C HIS A 192 28.46 13.06 70.36
N ILE A 193 28.04 12.96 71.63
CA ILE A 193 28.90 13.25 72.80
C ILE A 193 30.13 12.34 72.83
N LEU A 194 29.93 11.04 72.58
CA LEU A 194 31.03 10.07 72.54
C LEU A 194 32.00 10.33 71.38
N LYS A 195 31.50 10.76 70.21
CA LYS A 195 32.31 11.11 69.04
C LYS A 195 33.06 12.45 69.19
N LEU A 196 32.41 13.50 69.70
CA LEU A 196 32.96 14.85 69.75
C LEU A 196 34.04 15.03 70.83
N PHE A 197 33.94 14.30 71.94
CA PHE A 197 34.78 14.51 73.13
C PHE A 197 35.61 13.26 73.45
N GLN A 198 36.43 12.79 72.51
CA GLN A 198 37.17 11.52 72.62
C GLN A 198 38.42 11.52 73.55
N TYR A 199 38.68 12.59 74.30
CA TYR A 199 39.86 12.70 75.16
C TYR A 199 39.51 13.19 76.56
#